data_AF-A0A353Z273-F1
#
_entry.id   AF-A0A353Z273-F1
#
_cell.length_a   1.000
_cell.length_b   1.000
_cell.length_c   1.000
_cell.angle_alpha   90.00
_cell.angle_beta   90.00
_cell.angle_gamma   90.00
#
_symmetry.space_group_name_H-M   'P 1'
#
loop_
_entity.id
_entity.type
_entity.pdbx_description
1 polymer ?
#
loop_
_entity_poly.entity_id
_entity_poly.type
_entity_poly.pdbx_seq_one_letter_code
_entity_poly.pdbx_strand_id
1 'polypeptide(L)'
;KDTKYIDVTEEYIEVDDIAIRLTNLPEGVKYAYIGVFNNAGWYPVHFGRIASDSTVVFTKMGRNVVYLPMYFKDENLFAATTPFLLNKDGEIIQFNPEGSNVRQVKLTRKYNMVQRKENWQRCLLNGKFQGANKADFSDAVTLHTIKRIPSQHLETIKIYNPGKFRYLRFLFDVDTANITGEYDGATIAEVQFYNAKQELLVGEPVTLPGQKVVVYPPSNVFDGNPLTYYLDDREEKGKYIGIDLGEGNQQRVATIRFQSRNDMNNIQPGDEYELYVWYGDNFRSLGKQVATDTVLYYNAPSNALFWLRNLSGGSEERIFTYENGKQVWW
;
A
#
# COMPACT_ATOMS: atom_id res chain seq x y z
N LYS A 1 -19.14 24.99 -28.15
CA LYS A 1 -20.08 23.92 -27.71
C LYS A 1 -19.27 22.65 -27.71
N ASP A 2 -18.56 22.40 -26.61
CA ASP A 2 -17.78 21.18 -26.44
C ASP A 2 -18.52 20.24 -25.49
N THR A 3 -18.33 18.96 -25.76
CA THR A 3 -18.98 17.78 -25.20
C THR A 3 -19.18 17.85 -23.69
N LYS A 4 -20.43 17.58 -23.29
CA LYS A 4 -20.90 17.51 -21.90
C LYS A 4 -20.08 16.49 -21.12
N TYR A 5 -19.16 16.95 -20.27
CA TYR A 5 -18.83 16.22 -19.07
C TYR A 5 -20.08 16.23 -18.20
N ILE A 6 -20.75 15.09 -18.10
CA ILE A 6 -21.84 14.90 -17.14
C ILE A 6 -21.14 14.54 -15.84
N ASP A 7 -21.29 15.39 -14.83
CA ASP A 7 -20.91 15.04 -13.47
C ASP A 7 -21.89 13.97 -12.97
N VAL A 8 -21.39 12.74 -12.90
CA VAL A 8 -22.11 11.55 -12.44
C VAL A 8 -21.72 11.18 -11.01
N THR A 9 -21.04 12.05 -10.26
CA THR A 9 -20.55 11.74 -8.91
C THR A 9 -21.66 11.23 -7.99
N GLU A 10 -22.86 11.81 -8.08
CA GLU A 10 -24.05 11.39 -7.32
C GLU A 10 -24.58 9.99 -7.66
N GLU A 11 -24.22 9.45 -8.83
CA GLU A 11 -24.59 8.09 -9.23
C GLU A 11 -23.72 7.02 -8.53
N TYR A 12 -22.57 7.43 -7.98
CA TYR A 12 -21.60 6.51 -7.36
C TYR A 12 -21.41 6.73 -5.86
N ILE A 13 -21.62 7.96 -5.35
CA ILE A 13 -21.43 8.31 -3.94
C ILE A 13 -22.43 9.37 -3.46
N GLU A 14 -22.63 9.46 -2.14
CA GLU A 14 -23.40 10.54 -1.53
C GLU A 14 -22.68 11.88 -1.70
N VAL A 15 -23.47 12.93 -1.97
CA VAL A 15 -22.96 14.27 -2.28
C VAL A 15 -23.69 15.35 -1.49
N ASP A 16 -23.01 16.48 -1.25
CA ASP A 16 -23.60 17.71 -0.69
C ASP A 16 -23.15 18.95 -1.47
N ASP A 17 -24.00 19.98 -1.44
CA ASP A 17 -23.60 21.35 -1.78
C ASP A 17 -22.97 21.99 -0.55
N ILE A 18 -21.73 22.48 -0.68
CA ILE A 18 -20.98 23.07 0.43
C ILE A 18 -20.68 24.54 0.17
N ALA A 19 -20.90 25.37 1.19
CA ALA A 19 -20.57 26.79 1.18
C ALA A 19 -19.30 27.02 2.01
N ILE A 20 -18.25 27.54 1.37
CA ILE A 20 -16.93 27.70 1.99
C ILE A 20 -16.54 29.18 2.00
N ARG A 21 -16.15 29.67 3.19
CA ARG A 21 -15.55 30.98 3.35
C ARG A 21 -14.07 30.92 2.99
N LEU A 22 -13.64 31.78 2.08
CA LEU A 22 -12.25 31.88 1.65
C LEU A 22 -11.54 32.97 2.47
N THR A 23 -10.32 32.68 2.93
CA THR A 23 -9.57 33.53 3.87
C THR A 23 -8.30 34.13 3.27
N ASN A 24 -7.76 33.53 2.21
CA ASN A 24 -6.51 33.91 1.56
C ASN A 24 -6.77 34.25 0.08
N LEU A 25 -7.52 35.33 -0.19
CA LEU A 25 -7.85 35.75 -1.55
C LEU A 25 -7.12 37.04 -1.95
N PRO A 26 -6.33 37.04 -3.04
CA PRO A 26 -5.85 38.27 -3.62
C PRO A 26 -6.97 39.03 -4.35
N GLU A 27 -6.78 40.33 -4.52
CA GLU A 27 -7.73 41.18 -5.23
C GLU A 27 -7.91 40.73 -6.69
N GLY A 28 -9.14 40.84 -7.20
CA GLY A 28 -9.47 40.55 -8.61
C GLY A 28 -9.79 39.08 -8.92
N VAL A 29 -9.60 38.15 -7.98
CA VAL A 29 -9.99 36.74 -8.16
C VAL A 29 -11.52 36.62 -8.12
N LYS A 30 -12.11 36.07 -9.18
CA LYS A 30 -13.58 35.92 -9.35
C LYS A 30 -14.10 34.50 -9.14
N TYR A 31 -13.22 33.51 -9.28
CA TYR A 31 -13.56 32.09 -9.19
C TYR A 31 -12.61 31.40 -8.23
N ALA A 32 -13.17 30.51 -7.42
CA ALA A 32 -12.41 29.57 -6.62
C ALA A 32 -12.62 28.17 -7.18
N TYR A 33 -11.62 27.34 -7.00
CA TYR A 33 -11.58 25.94 -7.38
C TYR A 33 -11.57 25.11 -6.10
N ILE A 34 -12.01 23.87 -6.18
CA ILE A 34 -11.88 22.91 -5.07
C ILE A 34 -11.18 21.67 -5.60
N GLY A 35 -10.15 21.24 -4.90
CA GLY A 35 -9.31 20.14 -5.32
C GLY A 35 -9.26 19.00 -4.33
N VAL A 36 -8.95 17.82 -4.85
CA VAL A 36 -8.67 16.60 -4.09
C VAL A 36 -7.18 16.30 -4.15
N PHE A 37 -6.67 15.63 -3.13
CA PHE A 37 -5.28 15.17 -3.15
C PHE A 37 -5.17 13.88 -3.97
N ASN A 38 -4.38 13.92 -5.04
CA ASN A 38 -3.89 12.70 -5.69
C ASN A 38 -2.45 12.45 -5.24
N ASN A 39 -1.91 11.27 -5.55
CA ASN A 39 -0.62 10.76 -5.06
C ASN A 39 0.54 11.77 -4.92
N ALA A 40 0.58 12.84 -5.72
CA ALA A 40 1.65 13.83 -5.72
C ALA A 40 1.22 15.28 -5.38
N GLY A 41 -0.07 15.59 -5.21
CA GLY A 41 -0.52 16.96 -4.94
C GLY A 41 -2.02 17.21 -5.04
N TRP A 42 -2.42 18.48 -4.98
CA TRP A 42 -3.81 18.92 -5.07
C TRP A 42 -4.25 19.17 -6.52
N TYR A 43 -5.38 18.60 -6.91
CA TYR A 43 -5.91 18.69 -8.27
C TYR A 43 -7.34 19.23 -8.25
N PRO A 44 -7.63 20.36 -8.93
CA PRO A 44 -8.98 20.90 -9.04
C PRO A 44 -9.94 19.89 -9.68
N VAL A 45 -11.10 19.70 -9.06
CA VAL A 45 -12.18 18.83 -9.57
C VAL A 45 -13.47 19.59 -9.81
N HIS A 46 -13.65 20.74 -9.16
CA HIS A 46 -14.82 21.60 -9.34
C HIS A 46 -14.47 23.07 -9.11
N PHE A 47 -15.37 23.99 -9.46
CA PHE A 47 -15.18 25.43 -9.27
C PHE A 47 -16.51 26.15 -9.03
N GLY A 48 -16.41 27.35 -8.43
CA GLY A 48 -17.55 28.21 -8.13
C GLY A 48 -17.18 29.68 -8.20
N ARG A 49 -18.20 30.53 -8.42
CA ARG A 49 -18.01 31.98 -8.40
C ARG A 49 -17.93 32.48 -6.96
N ILE A 50 -16.97 33.36 -6.69
CA ILE A 50 -16.78 33.97 -5.37
C ILE A 50 -17.83 35.08 -5.20
N ALA A 51 -18.59 35.02 -4.12
CA ALA A 51 -19.55 36.04 -3.72
C ALA A 51 -18.85 37.26 -3.10
N SER A 52 -19.58 38.37 -2.94
CA SER A 52 -19.03 39.63 -2.42
C SER A 52 -18.53 39.53 -0.97
N ASP A 53 -19.00 38.54 -0.23
CA ASP A 53 -18.55 38.21 1.13
C ASP A 53 -17.41 37.18 1.14
N SER A 54 -16.74 36.91 0.02
CA SER A 54 -15.66 35.90 -0.07
C SER A 54 -16.11 34.46 0.21
N THR A 55 -17.40 34.16 0.10
CA THR A 55 -17.92 32.78 0.15
C THR A 55 -18.06 32.21 -1.26
N VAL A 56 -17.88 30.90 -1.41
CA VAL A 56 -18.13 30.15 -2.65
C VAL A 56 -18.98 28.91 -2.35
N VAL A 57 -19.90 28.57 -3.25
CA VAL A 57 -20.65 27.31 -3.19
C VAL A 57 -20.07 26.34 -4.21
N PHE A 58 -19.69 25.15 -3.74
CA PHE A 58 -19.32 24.01 -4.59
C PHE A 58 -20.44 22.98 -4.51
N THR A 59 -21.01 22.63 -5.65
CA THR A 59 -22.17 21.74 -5.70
C THR A 59 -21.77 20.28 -5.87
N LYS A 60 -22.59 19.35 -5.37
CA LYS A 60 -22.44 17.89 -5.55
C LYS A 60 -21.06 17.34 -5.15
N MET A 61 -20.51 17.82 -4.05
CA MET A 61 -19.22 17.36 -3.53
C MET A 61 -19.38 16.01 -2.84
N GLY A 62 -18.56 15.04 -3.24
CA GLY A 62 -18.53 13.69 -2.65
C GLY A 62 -18.17 13.69 -1.17
N ARG A 63 -18.93 12.94 -0.37
CA ARG A 63 -18.66 12.74 1.05
C ARG A 63 -17.45 11.85 1.31
N ASN A 64 -16.92 11.95 2.52
CA ASN A 64 -15.75 11.22 3.00
C ASN A 64 -14.47 11.54 2.20
N VAL A 65 -14.30 12.81 1.82
CA VAL A 65 -13.19 13.31 1.00
C VAL A 65 -12.59 14.55 1.66
N VAL A 66 -11.26 14.65 1.62
CA VAL A 66 -10.56 15.89 1.97
C VAL A 66 -10.45 16.78 0.74
N TYR A 67 -10.92 18.01 0.91
CA TYR A 67 -10.90 19.04 -0.12
C TYR A 67 -10.00 20.22 0.27
N LEU A 68 -9.36 20.82 -0.74
CA LEU A 68 -8.67 22.09 -0.63
C LEU A 68 -9.29 23.11 -1.59
N PRO A 69 -9.93 24.18 -1.07
CA PRO A 69 -10.28 25.33 -1.87
C PRO A 69 -9.03 26.08 -2.31
N MET A 70 -8.99 26.45 -3.59
CA MET A 70 -7.84 27.04 -4.25
C MET A 70 -8.26 28.21 -5.16
N TYR A 71 -7.30 29.03 -5.54
CA TYR A 71 -7.44 29.99 -6.63
C TYR A 71 -6.28 29.85 -7.61
N PHE A 72 -6.53 30.21 -8.87
CA PHE A 72 -5.48 30.33 -9.89
C PHE A 72 -4.95 31.75 -9.94
N LYS A 73 -3.63 31.88 -9.97
CA LYS A 73 -2.93 33.14 -10.23
C LYS A 73 -1.62 32.83 -10.93
N ASP A 74 -1.29 33.57 -11.98
CA ASP A 74 -0.01 33.45 -12.71
C ASP A 74 0.31 31.98 -13.07
N GLU A 75 -0.67 31.27 -13.66
CA GLU A 75 -0.60 29.84 -14.05
C GLU A 75 -0.39 28.84 -12.90
N ASN A 76 -0.41 29.30 -11.64
CA ASN A 76 -0.20 28.48 -10.46
C ASN A 76 -1.47 28.38 -9.59
N LEU A 77 -1.60 27.26 -8.89
CA LEU A 77 -2.65 27.03 -7.89
C LEU A 77 -2.14 27.37 -6.50
N PHE A 78 -2.96 28.11 -5.75
CA PHE A 78 -2.69 28.49 -4.38
C PHE A 78 -3.89 28.15 -3.50
N ALA A 79 -3.64 27.78 -2.24
CA ALA A 79 -4.69 27.56 -1.26
C ALA A 79 -5.47 28.86 -1.00
N ALA A 80 -6.79 28.82 -1.17
CA ALA A 80 -7.69 29.93 -0.85
C ALA A 80 -8.14 29.91 0.63
N THR A 81 -8.05 28.75 1.28
CA THR A 81 -8.17 28.56 2.73
C THR A 81 -7.58 27.19 3.12
N THR A 82 -7.73 26.77 4.39
CA THR A 82 -7.24 25.48 4.90
C THR A 82 -8.04 24.31 4.31
N PRO A 83 -7.44 23.12 4.09
CA PRO A 83 -8.17 21.94 3.70
C PRO A 83 -9.10 21.50 4.82
N PHE A 84 -10.17 20.80 4.43
CA PHE A 84 -11.17 20.26 5.34
C PHE A 84 -11.64 18.89 4.85
N LEU A 85 -12.14 18.07 5.78
CA LEU A 85 -12.84 16.84 5.47
C LEU A 85 -14.34 17.13 5.35
N LEU A 86 -14.94 16.80 4.20
CA LEU A 86 -16.38 16.59 4.12
C LEU A 86 -16.63 15.15 4.58
N ASN A 87 -17.14 14.95 5.79
CA ASN A 87 -17.25 13.61 6.38
C ASN A 87 -18.40 12.81 5.74
N LYS A 88 -18.55 11.56 6.15
CA LYS A 88 -19.61 10.65 5.67
C LYS A 88 -21.03 11.16 5.94
N ASP A 89 -21.22 12.05 6.91
CA ASP A 89 -22.50 12.57 7.35
C ASP A 89 -22.80 13.94 6.69
N GLY A 90 -21.91 14.42 5.81
CA GLY A 90 -22.04 15.72 5.12
C GLY A 90 -21.53 16.91 5.94
N GLU A 91 -20.86 16.67 7.05
CA GLU A 91 -20.33 17.73 7.92
C GLU A 91 -18.90 18.11 7.53
N ILE A 92 -18.59 19.40 7.65
CA ILE A 92 -17.26 19.94 7.40
C ILE A 92 -16.42 19.89 8.68
N ILE A 93 -15.34 19.11 8.66
CA ILE A 93 -14.36 19.03 9.74
C ILE A 93 -13.08 19.77 9.31
N GLN A 94 -12.74 20.80 10.07
CA GLN A 94 -11.57 21.66 9.81
C GLN A 94 -10.30 21.07 10.45
N PHE A 95 -9.20 21.10 9.70
CA PHE A 95 -7.88 20.79 10.27
C PHE A 95 -7.26 22.06 10.86
N ASN A 96 -6.97 22.01 12.16
CA ASN A 96 -6.34 23.11 12.88
C ASN A 96 -5.25 22.58 13.83
N PRO A 97 -3.98 22.55 13.38
CA PRO A 97 -2.86 22.14 14.21
C PRO A 97 -2.40 23.21 15.22
N GLU A 98 -2.80 24.47 15.05
CA GLU A 98 -2.29 25.59 15.86
C GLU A 98 -2.78 25.50 17.32
N GLY A 99 -1.83 25.61 18.27
CA GLY A 99 -2.12 25.48 19.70
C GLY A 99 -2.51 24.06 20.14
N SER A 100 -2.45 23.07 19.24
CA SER A 100 -2.80 21.69 19.57
C SER A 100 -1.68 20.96 20.32
N ASN A 101 -2.04 19.88 21.03
CA ASN A 101 -1.06 19.07 21.74
C ASN A 101 -0.18 18.31 20.75
N VAL A 102 1.13 18.41 20.92
CA VAL A 102 2.10 17.58 20.18
C VAL A 102 2.23 16.23 20.88
N ARG A 103 2.15 15.15 20.10
CA ARG A 103 2.32 13.79 20.60
C ARG A 103 3.16 12.98 19.63
N GLN A 104 3.80 11.93 20.15
CA GLN A 104 4.48 10.98 19.29
C GLN A 104 3.45 10.16 18.50
N VAL A 105 3.58 10.14 17.18
CA VAL A 105 2.77 9.32 16.27
C VAL A 105 3.63 8.20 15.71
N LYS A 106 3.05 7.01 15.59
CA LYS A 106 3.67 5.84 14.99
C LYS A 106 3.14 5.64 13.58
N LEU A 107 4.01 5.78 12.58
CA LEU A 107 3.67 5.61 11.17
C LEU A 107 4.19 4.27 10.66
N THR A 108 3.37 3.55 9.91
CA THR A 108 3.67 2.21 9.40
C THR A 108 3.59 2.12 7.89
N ARG A 109 2.95 3.09 7.22
CA ARG A 109 2.79 3.12 5.75
C ARG A 109 2.75 4.56 5.23
N LYS A 110 3.00 4.75 3.92
CA LYS A 110 2.83 6.00 3.17
C LYS A 110 1.57 6.02 2.27
N TYR A 111 0.90 4.87 2.13
CA TYR A 111 -0.33 4.71 1.36
C TYR A 111 -1.29 3.73 2.05
N ASN A 112 -2.58 3.85 1.74
CA ASN A 112 -3.61 3.03 2.37
C ASN A 112 -3.44 1.52 2.08
N MET A 113 -3.88 0.71 3.04
CA MET A 113 -4.00 -0.74 2.88
C MET A 113 -5.48 -1.06 2.65
N VAL A 114 -5.80 -1.67 1.51
CA VAL A 114 -7.16 -2.07 1.15
C VAL A 114 -7.32 -3.58 1.23
N GLN A 115 -8.55 -4.07 1.40
CA GLN A 115 -8.84 -5.50 1.61
C GLN A 115 -8.20 -6.41 0.56
N ARG A 116 -8.20 -5.98 -0.72
CA ARG A 116 -7.54 -6.70 -1.81
C ARG A 116 -6.04 -6.92 -1.53
N LYS A 117 -5.32 -5.90 -1.07
CA LYS A 117 -3.89 -5.99 -0.73
C LYS A 117 -3.66 -6.86 0.53
N GLU A 118 -4.59 -6.85 1.48
CA GLU A 118 -4.53 -7.75 2.65
C GLU A 118 -4.70 -9.22 2.24
N ASN A 119 -5.51 -9.49 1.21
CA ASN A 119 -5.71 -10.85 0.71
C ASN A 119 -4.42 -11.47 0.16
N TRP A 120 -3.49 -10.66 -0.37
CA TRP A 120 -2.18 -11.13 -0.82
C TRP A 120 -1.35 -11.74 0.32
N GLN A 121 -1.47 -11.23 1.56
CA GLN A 121 -0.84 -11.86 2.73
C GLN A 121 -1.65 -13.06 3.21
N ARG A 122 -2.99 -12.94 3.22
CA ARG A 122 -3.87 -14.02 3.69
C ARG A 122 -3.75 -15.29 2.87
N CYS A 123 -3.48 -15.21 1.57
CA CYS A 123 -3.31 -16.39 0.71
C CYS A 123 -2.13 -17.30 1.13
N LEU A 124 -1.19 -16.77 1.93
CA LEU A 124 -0.07 -17.54 2.47
C LEU A 124 -0.41 -18.29 3.76
N LEU A 125 -1.51 -17.92 4.44
CA LEU A 125 -1.94 -18.57 5.67
C LEU A 125 -2.22 -20.05 5.41
N ASN A 126 -1.80 -20.91 6.34
CA ASN A 126 -1.83 -22.37 6.27
C ASN A 126 -0.97 -23.02 5.16
N GLY A 127 -0.36 -22.23 4.28
CA GLY A 127 0.60 -22.70 3.29
C GLY A 127 1.82 -23.35 3.94
N LYS A 128 2.45 -24.26 3.20
CA LYS A 128 3.50 -25.15 3.71
C LYS A 128 4.77 -25.02 2.91
N PHE A 129 5.88 -24.79 3.59
CA PHE A 129 7.19 -25.05 3.02
C PHE A 129 7.49 -26.54 3.14
N GLN A 130 7.89 -27.16 2.02
CA GLN A 130 8.12 -28.59 1.93
C GLN A 130 9.43 -28.90 1.20
N GLY A 131 10.05 -30.01 1.58
CA GLY A 131 11.15 -30.62 0.84
C GLY A 131 10.78 -32.03 0.38
N ALA A 132 11.23 -32.43 -0.81
CA ALA A 132 10.97 -33.74 -1.41
C ALA A 132 12.19 -34.23 -2.21
N ASN A 133 12.23 -35.52 -2.53
CA ASN A 133 13.21 -36.11 -3.43
C ASN A 133 12.59 -36.71 -4.70
N LYS A 134 11.26 -36.73 -4.80
CA LYS A 134 10.52 -37.05 -6.03
C LYS A 134 9.88 -35.80 -6.64
N ALA A 135 9.90 -35.72 -7.97
CA ALA A 135 9.39 -34.57 -8.72
C ALA A 135 7.87 -34.33 -8.55
N ASP A 136 7.11 -35.38 -8.21
CA ASP A 136 5.68 -35.32 -7.93
C ASP A 136 5.36 -34.94 -6.47
N PHE A 137 6.39 -34.72 -5.65
CA PHE A 137 6.29 -34.42 -4.22
C PHE A 137 5.51 -35.48 -3.41
N SER A 138 5.39 -36.72 -3.90
CA SER A 138 4.73 -37.82 -3.19
C SER A 138 5.45 -38.21 -1.89
N ASP A 139 6.73 -37.88 -1.76
CA ASP A 139 7.56 -38.09 -0.57
C ASP A 139 7.80 -36.79 0.24
N ALA A 140 7.00 -35.74 0.00
CA ALA A 140 7.23 -34.44 0.60
C ALA A 140 7.13 -34.45 2.13
N VAL A 141 8.12 -33.84 2.77
CA VAL A 141 8.16 -33.57 4.21
C VAL A 141 7.88 -32.08 4.43
N THR A 142 6.95 -31.77 5.33
CA THR A 142 6.66 -30.39 5.70
C THR A 142 7.76 -29.85 6.63
N LEU A 143 8.44 -28.80 6.19
CA LEU A 143 9.50 -28.11 6.93
C LEU A 143 8.93 -27.02 7.83
N HIS A 144 7.89 -26.33 7.35
CA HIS A 144 7.20 -25.28 8.10
C HIS A 144 5.77 -25.10 7.58
N THR A 145 4.87 -24.60 8.44
CA THR A 145 3.52 -24.17 8.06
C THR A 145 3.28 -22.77 8.58
N ILE A 146 2.83 -21.87 7.71
CA ILE A 146 2.51 -20.50 8.08
C ILE A 146 1.19 -20.52 8.89
N LYS A 147 1.27 -20.25 10.19
CA LYS A 147 0.11 -20.29 11.11
C LYS A 147 -0.48 -18.93 11.46
N ARG A 148 0.11 -17.85 10.95
CA ARG A 148 -0.38 -16.47 11.09
C ARG A 148 -0.24 -15.75 9.76
N ILE A 149 -1.06 -14.73 9.53
CA ILE A 149 -0.91 -13.87 8.37
C ILE A 149 0.50 -13.24 8.44
N PRO A 150 1.35 -13.41 7.42
CA PRO A 150 2.69 -12.86 7.42
C PRO A 150 2.67 -11.34 7.26
N SER A 151 3.75 -10.68 7.65
CA SER A 151 3.95 -9.25 7.43
C SER A 151 4.22 -8.93 5.95
N GLN A 152 4.24 -7.64 5.60
CA GLN A 152 4.63 -7.18 4.24
C GLN A 152 6.15 -7.06 4.07
N HIS A 153 6.94 -7.44 5.08
CA HIS A 153 8.40 -7.47 5.04
C HIS A 153 8.90 -8.91 4.87
N LEU A 154 10.15 -9.03 4.46
CA LEU A 154 10.84 -10.32 4.36
C LEU A 154 10.89 -11.01 5.74
N GLU A 155 10.21 -12.13 5.88
CA GLU A 155 10.22 -12.95 7.09
C GLU A 155 11.31 -14.01 7.01
N THR A 156 11.91 -14.34 8.15
CA THR A 156 12.94 -15.38 8.27
C THR A 156 12.49 -16.47 9.24
N ILE A 157 12.52 -17.72 8.79
CA ILE A 157 12.16 -18.91 9.56
C ILE A 157 13.39 -19.81 9.70
N LYS A 158 13.66 -20.26 10.93
CA LYS A 158 14.66 -21.31 11.20
C LYS A 158 14.04 -22.70 11.04
N ILE A 159 14.74 -23.59 10.35
CA ILE A 159 14.31 -24.96 10.07
C ILE A 159 15.19 -25.95 10.83
N TYR A 160 14.55 -26.81 11.61
CA TYR A 160 15.20 -27.83 12.44
C TYR A 160 14.96 -29.24 11.89
N ASN A 161 15.11 -29.41 10.57
CA ASN A 161 15.01 -30.71 9.90
C ASN A 161 16.41 -31.14 9.42
N PRO A 162 16.88 -32.37 9.71
CA PRO A 162 18.17 -32.87 9.26
C PRO A 162 18.15 -33.45 7.84
N GLY A 163 16.97 -33.69 7.27
CA GLY A 163 16.78 -34.27 5.94
C GLY A 163 17.37 -33.41 4.82
N LYS A 164 17.74 -34.08 3.73
CA LYS A 164 18.21 -33.45 2.49
C LYS A 164 17.18 -33.65 1.40
N PHE A 165 16.94 -32.60 0.61
CA PHE A 165 15.89 -32.55 -0.38
C PHE A 165 16.43 -31.98 -1.70
N ARG A 166 16.03 -32.58 -2.82
CA ARG A 166 16.27 -32.04 -4.17
C ARG A 166 15.25 -30.99 -4.55
N TYR A 167 13.99 -31.24 -4.24
CA TYR A 167 12.87 -30.35 -4.55
C TYR A 167 12.46 -29.59 -3.30
N LEU A 168 12.33 -28.27 -3.41
CA LEU A 168 11.88 -27.39 -2.33
C LEU A 168 10.72 -26.56 -2.84
N ARG A 169 9.62 -26.45 -2.09
CA ARG A 169 8.45 -25.66 -2.51
C ARG A 169 7.75 -24.94 -1.37
N PHE A 170 7.03 -23.89 -1.72
CA PHE A 170 5.89 -23.39 -0.98
C PHE A 170 4.60 -23.92 -1.63
N LEU A 171 3.84 -24.71 -0.89
CA LEU A 171 2.53 -25.23 -1.26
C LEU A 171 1.46 -24.34 -0.65
N PHE A 172 0.59 -23.76 -1.49
CA PHE A 172 -0.52 -22.95 -1.03
C PHE A 172 -1.63 -23.80 -0.39
N ASP A 173 -2.31 -23.25 0.60
CA ASP A 173 -3.51 -23.86 1.17
C ASP A 173 -4.72 -23.58 0.27
N VAL A 174 -5.58 -24.58 0.06
CA VAL A 174 -6.67 -24.49 -0.92
C VAL A 174 -7.71 -23.45 -0.52
N ASP A 175 -8.01 -23.32 0.77
CA ASP A 175 -9.06 -22.44 1.25
C ASP A 175 -8.60 -20.99 1.15
N THR A 176 -7.33 -20.72 1.48
CA THR A 176 -6.78 -19.36 1.49
C THR A 176 -6.34 -18.87 0.11
N ALA A 177 -5.89 -19.76 -0.77
CA ALA A 177 -5.52 -19.42 -2.15
C ALA A 177 -6.71 -19.04 -3.04
N ASN A 178 -7.93 -19.38 -2.63
CA ASN A 178 -9.16 -19.06 -3.35
C ASN A 178 -9.93 -17.86 -2.74
N ILE A 179 -9.44 -17.27 -1.64
CA ILE A 179 -10.02 -16.04 -1.04
C ILE A 179 -9.86 -14.82 -1.97
N THR A 180 -8.96 -14.92 -2.94
CA THR A 180 -8.64 -13.88 -3.89
C THR A 180 -9.62 -13.94 -5.08
N GLY A 181 -10.67 -13.13 -5.07
CA GLY A 181 -11.58 -12.97 -6.22
C GLY A 181 -10.98 -12.11 -7.35
N GLU A 182 -11.61 -12.17 -8.54
CA GLU A 182 -11.34 -11.39 -9.76
C GLU A 182 -9.87 -10.93 -9.92
N TYR A 183 -9.05 -11.80 -10.52
CA TYR A 183 -7.66 -11.54 -10.93
C TYR A 183 -6.59 -11.56 -9.84
N ASP A 184 -6.92 -11.97 -8.62
CA ASP A 184 -5.91 -12.35 -7.63
C ASP A 184 -6.02 -13.88 -7.36
N GLY A 185 -4.91 -14.50 -6.96
CA GLY A 185 -4.78 -15.96 -6.85
C GLY A 185 -3.73 -16.36 -5.82
N ALA A 186 -3.22 -17.58 -5.92
CA ALA A 186 -2.05 -18.01 -5.16
C ALA A 186 -0.84 -17.15 -5.55
N THR A 187 -0.40 -16.28 -4.65
CA THR A 187 0.64 -15.29 -4.96
C THR A 187 1.67 -15.14 -3.84
N ILE A 188 2.92 -14.95 -4.23
CA ILE A 188 4.04 -14.71 -3.32
C ILE A 188 5.10 -13.90 -4.06
N ALA A 189 5.77 -12.97 -3.36
CA ALA A 189 6.80 -12.12 -3.96
C ALA A 189 8.15 -12.82 -3.95
N GLU A 190 8.56 -13.36 -2.81
CA GLU A 190 9.92 -13.91 -2.63
C GLU A 190 9.90 -15.20 -1.83
N VAL A 191 10.75 -16.15 -2.22
CA VAL A 191 11.09 -17.35 -1.43
C VAL A 191 12.58 -17.66 -1.58
N GLN A 192 13.27 -17.80 -0.46
CA GLN A 192 14.70 -18.07 -0.41
C GLN A 192 14.95 -19.23 0.54
N PHE A 193 15.63 -20.27 0.05
CA PHE A 193 16.04 -21.41 0.86
C PHE A 193 17.55 -21.32 1.12
N TYR A 194 17.98 -21.46 2.37
CA TYR A 194 19.40 -21.46 2.72
C TYR A 194 19.79 -22.77 3.38
N ASN A 195 21.00 -23.24 3.06
CA ASN A 195 21.54 -24.43 3.69
C ASN A 195 22.12 -24.17 5.09
N ALA A 196 22.67 -25.21 5.71
CA ALA A 196 23.28 -25.12 7.04
C ALA A 196 24.47 -24.14 7.13
N LYS A 197 25.12 -23.82 6.00
CA LYS A 197 26.19 -22.83 5.90
C LYS A 197 25.69 -21.40 5.61
N GLN A 198 24.37 -21.20 5.57
CA GLN A 198 23.72 -19.95 5.14
C GLN A 198 24.02 -19.57 3.68
N GLU A 199 24.32 -20.55 2.83
CA GLU A 199 24.42 -20.35 1.39
C GLU A 199 23.03 -20.44 0.77
N LEU A 200 22.69 -19.49 -0.11
CA LEU A 200 21.44 -19.49 -0.86
C LEU A 200 21.41 -20.70 -1.80
N LEU A 201 20.30 -21.44 -1.79
CA LEU A 201 20.06 -22.55 -2.68
C LEU A 201 19.38 -22.03 -3.95
N VAL A 202 20.03 -22.27 -5.09
CA VAL A 202 19.55 -21.88 -6.42
C VAL A 202 19.23 -23.15 -7.20
N GLY A 203 18.11 -23.13 -7.92
CA GLY A 203 17.65 -24.24 -8.74
C GLY A 203 16.64 -23.77 -9.79
N GLU A 204 16.19 -24.69 -10.63
CA GLU A 204 15.21 -24.39 -11.68
C GLU A 204 13.82 -24.20 -11.08
N PRO A 205 13.11 -23.09 -11.35
CA PRO A 205 11.76 -22.88 -10.86
C PRO A 205 10.79 -23.99 -11.30
N VAL A 206 10.01 -24.51 -10.36
CA VAL A 206 8.97 -25.51 -10.61
C VAL A 206 7.63 -25.07 -10.05
N THR A 207 6.56 -25.28 -10.82
CA THR A 207 5.18 -24.99 -10.43
C THR A 207 4.25 -26.13 -10.85
N LEU A 208 2.97 -26.01 -10.47
CA LEU A 208 1.92 -26.89 -10.97
C LEU A 208 1.82 -26.76 -12.51
N PRO A 209 1.94 -27.86 -13.29
CA PRO A 209 1.88 -27.82 -14.75
C PRO A 209 0.61 -27.16 -15.31
N GLY A 210 0.69 -26.63 -16.53
CA GLY A 210 -0.48 -26.10 -17.27
C GLY A 210 -0.74 -24.59 -17.14
N GLN A 211 0.19 -23.82 -16.55
CA GLN A 211 0.09 -22.36 -16.50
C GLN A 211 0.23 -21.78 -17.92
N LYS A 212 -0.84 -21.16 -18.46
CA LYS A 212 -0.89 -20.65 -19.84
C LYS A 212 -0.49 -19.19 -20.00
N VAL A 213 -0.49 -18.41 -18.92
CA VAL A 213 -0.32 -16.94 -18.94
C VAL A 213 0.93 -16.54 -18.16
N VAL A 214 1.90 -15.92 -18.85
CA VAL A 214 3.22 -15.53 -18.33
C VAL A 214 3.28 -14.02 -18.06
N VAL A 215 2.31 -13.48 -17.33
CA VAL A 215 2.42 -12.07 -16.85
C VAL A 215 3.28 -12.03 -15.57
N TYR A 216 3.24 -13.10 -14.78
CA TYR A 216 3.89 -13.22 -13.47
C TYR A 216 4.63 -14.55 -13.37
N PRO A 217 5.78 -14.71 -14.05
CA PRO A 217 6.46 -15.99 -14.17
C PRO A 217 6.98 -16.53 -12.82
N PRO A 218 7.18 -17.85 -12.70
CA PRO A 218 7.79 -18.48 -11.51
C PRO A 218 9.13 -17.85 -11.09
N SER A 219 9.92 -17.36 -12.04
CA SER A 219 11.23 -16.74 -11.79
C SER A 219 11.17 -15.49 -10.92
N ASN A 220 10.02 -14.78 -10.91
CA ASN A 220 9.85 -13.58 -10.09
C ASN A 220 9.99 -13.87 -8.59
N VAL A 221 9.79 -15.12 -8.15
CA VAL A 221 9.88 -15.49 -6.72
C VAL A 221 11.32 -15.59 -6.21
N PHE A 222 12.27 -15.56 -7.14
CA PHE A 222 13.69 -15.82 -6.89
C PHE A 222 14.59 -14.70 -7.44
N ASP A 223 14.03 -13.52 -7.77
CA ASP A 223 14.76 -12.42 -8.40
C ASP A 223 15.28 -11.38 -7.38
N GLY A 224 14.88 -11.49 -6.11
CA GLY A 224 15.29 -10.58 -5.04
C GLY A 224 14.54 -9.25 -5.06
N ASN A 225 13.47 -9.12 -5.85
CA ASN A 225 12.68 -7.91 -5.99
C ASN A 225 11.30 -8.06 -5.32
N PRO A 226 11.04 -7.38 -4.19
CA PRO A 226 9.77 -7.52 -3.48
C PRO A 226 8.54 -6.98 -4.25
N LEU A 227 8.74 -6.26 -5.36
CA LEU A 227 7.67 -5.74 -6.22
C LEU A 227 7.29 -6.65 -7.39
N THR A 228 8.10 -7.66 -7.70
CA THR A 228 7.71 -8.74 -8.61
C THR A 228 7.10 -9.89 -7.79
N TYR A 229 6.33 -10.73 -8.45
CA TYR A 229 5.63 -11.84 -7.78
C TYR A 229 5.26 -12.92 -8.78
N TYR A 230 5.02 -14.11 -8.25
CA TYR A 230 4.29 -15.18 -8.92
C TYR A 230 2.79 -15.05 -8.65
N LEU A 231 1.98 -15.45 -9.63
CA LEU A 231 0.53 -15.55 -9.51
C LEU A 231 0.02 -16.81 -10.22
N ASP A 232 -0.80 -17.57 -9.51
CA ASP A 232 -1.59 -18.67 -10.05
C ASP A 232 -3.06 -18.52 -9.64
N ASP A 233 -3.84 -18.00 -10.58
CA ASP A 233 -5.26 -17.67 -10.47
C ASP A 233 -6.19 -18.78 -10.95
N ARG A 234 -5.63 -19.93 -11.36
CA ARG A 234 -6.44 -21.04 -11.90
C ARG A 234 -7.26 -21.74 -10.80
N GLU A 235 -8.24 -22.56 -11.13
CA GLU A 235 -9.09 -23.22 -10.12
C GLU A 235 -8.49 -24.52 -9.54
N GLU A 236 -7.37 -25.01 -10.10
CA GLU A 236 -6.78 -26.26 -9.66
C GLU A 236 -6.28 -26.19 -8.21
N LYS A 237 -6.50 -27.29 -7.49
CA LYS A 237 -5.98 -27.47 -6.13
C LYS A 237 -4.50 -27.84 -6.16
N GLY A 238 -3.81 -27.56 -5.06
CA GLY A 238 -2.41 -27.95 -4.89
C GLY A 238 -1.42 -27.07 -5.64
N LYS A 239 -1.77 -25.81 -5.87
CA LYS A 239 -0.87 -24.79 -6.44
C LYS A 239 0.38 -24.68 -5.58
N TYR A 240 1.54 -24.59 -6.22
CA TYR A 240 2.82 -24.41 -5.55
C TYR A 240 3.81 -23.68 -6.43
N ILE A 241 4.82 -23.11 -5.77
CA ILE A 241 6.03 -22.57 -6.39
C ILE A 241 7.24 -23.10 -5.63
N GLY A 242 8.29 -23.47 -6.35
CA GLY A 242 9.47 -24.07 -5.76
C GLY A 242 10.66 -24.09 -6.70
N ILE A 243 11.69 -24.82 -6.31
CA ILE A 243 12.90 -25.06 -7.09
C ILE A 243 13.24 -26.55 -7.13
N ASP A 244 13.76 -27.01 -8.27
CA ASP A 244 14.52 -28.25 -8.42
C ASP A 244 16.02 -27.91 -8.36
N LEU A 245 16.73 -28.40 -7.34
CA LEU A 245 18.18 -28.22 -7.21
C LEU A 245 18.99 -29.05 -8.21
N GLY A 246 18.36 -29.99 -8.91
CA GLY A 246 18.99 -30.94 -9.80
C GLY A 246 19.40 -32.23 -9.11
N GLU A 247 19.66 -33.25 -9.91
CA GLU A 247 20.06 -34.57 -9.44
C GLU A 247 21.42 -34.51 -8.71
N GLY A 248 21.52 -35.18 -7.56
CA GLY A 248 22.75 -35.18 -6.74
C GLY A 248 22.96 -33.93 -5.88
N ASN A 249 22.12 -32.90 -6.03
CA ASN A 249 22.24 -31.64 -5.30
C ASN A 249 21.29 -31.56 -4.09
N GLN A 250 20.94 -32.68 -3.46
CA GLN A 250 20.07 -32.66 -2.28
C GLN A 250 20.72 -31.87 -1.14
N GLN A 251 20.02 -30.86 -0.64
CA GLN A 251 20.52 -29.99 0.42
C GLN A 251 19.63 -30.04 1.66
N ARG A 252 20.26 -29.86 2.82
CA ARG A 252 19.54 -29.59 4.07
C ARG A 252 19.16 -28.12 4.10
N VAL A 253 17.88 -27.84 4.36
CA VAL A 253 17.40 -26.47 4.57
C VAL A 253 17.52 -26.11 6.04
N ALA A 254 18.18 -24.99 6.33
CA ALA A 254 18.35 -24.46 7.69
C ALA A 254 17.60 -23.14 7.89
N THR A 255 17.44 -22.35 6.84
CA THR A 255 16.70 -21.08 6.88
C THR A 255 15.80 -20.98 5.67
N ILE A 256 14.59 -20.47 5.86
CA ILE A 256 13.70 -20.04 4.79
C ILE A 256 13.45 -18.55 4.98
N ARG A 257 13.56 -17.76 3.92
CA ARG A 257 13.03 -16.40 3.89
C ARG A 257 11.93 -16.31 2.86
N PHE A 258 10.93 -15.48 3.14
CA PHE A 258 9.82 -15.31 2.22
C PHE A 258 9.13 -13.96 2.43
N GLN A 259 8.45 -13.47 1.40
CA GLN A 259 7.70 -12.23 1.46
C GLN A 259 6.42 -12.38 0.64
N SER A 260 5.30 -11.90 1.18
CA SER A 260 4.04 -11.82 0.42
C SER A 260 4.18 -10.84 -0.75
N ARG A 261 3.34 -11.00 -1.77
CA ARG A 261 3.08 -9.90 -2.72
C ARG A 261 2.76 -8.63 -1.93
N ASN A 262 3.40 -7.54 -2.31
CA ASN A 262 3.31 -6.27 -1.60
C ASN A 262 3.46 -5.10 -2.58
N ASP A 263 3.21 -3.90 -2.08
CA ASP A 263 3.26 -2.63 -2.82
C ASP A 263 4.40 -1.72 -2.35
N MET A 264 5.26 -2.21 -1.45
CA MET A 264 6.33 -1.46 -0.78
C MET A 264 5.88 -0.13 -0.13
N ASN A 265 4.59 0.05 0.15
CA ASN A 265 4.08 1.27 0.77
C ASN A 265 4.14 1.24 2.31
N ASN A 266 4.56 0.12 2.90
CA ASN A 266 5.02 0.04 4.30
C ASN A 266 6.40 0.70 4.45
N ILE A 267 6.72 1.14 5.67
CA ILE A 267 8.04 1.74 5.96
C ILE A 267 9.14 0.70 5.73
N GLN A 268 10.05 0.99 4.80
CA GLN A 268 11.19 0.15 4.48
C GLN A 268 12.42 0.59 5.27
N PRO A 269 13.06 -0.31 6.05
CA PRO A 269 14.35 -0.01 6.63
C PRO A 269 15.38 0.37 5.55
N GLY A 270 16.12 1.44 5.78
CA GLY A 270 17.12 2.01 4.86
C GLY A 270 16.61 3.18 4.02
N ASP A 271 15.30 3.31 3.81
CA ASP A 271 14.70 4.42 3.06
C ASP A 271 14.65 5.70 3.92
N GLU A 272 14.81 6.86 3.27
CA GLU A 272 14.63 8.18 3.87
C GLU A 272 13.19 8.67 3.67
N TYR A 273 12.57 9.14 4.74
CA TYR A 273 11.20 9.66 4.75
C TYR A 273 11.14 11.08 5.29
N GLU A 274 10.14 11.84 4.83
CA GLU A 274 9.84 13.16 5.36
C GLU A 274 8.35 13.28 5.66
N LEU A 275 8.02 13.61 6.91
CA LEU A 275 6.64 13.83 7.31
C LEU A 275 6.29 15.31 7.14
N TYR A 276 5.23 15.60 6.42
CA TYR A 276 4.67 16.94 6.29
C TYR A 276 3.36 17.05 7.08
N VAL A 277 3.11 18.24 7.62
CA VAL A 277 1.84 18.64 8.21
C VAL A 277 1.30 19.87 7.48
N TRP A 278 0.01 19.90 7.18
CA TRP A 278 -0.60 21.12 6.66
C TRP A 278 -0.65 22.18 7.75
N TYR A 279 -0.07 23.36 7.51
CA TYR A 279 -0.07 24.47 8.46
C TYR A 279 -0.19 25.81 7.73
N GLY A 280 -1.26 26.54 8.01
CA GLY A 280 -1.58 27.78 7.30
C GLY A 280 -2.05 27.49 5.88
N ASP A 281 -1.19 27.77 4.90
CA ASP A 281 -1.48 27.71 3.46
C ASP A 281 -0.69 26.62 2.72
N ASN A 282 0.18 25.88 3.40
CA ASN A 282 1.03 24.87 2.78
C ASN A 282 1.37 23.69 3.70
N PHE A 283 1.89 22.63 3.09
CA PHE A 283 2.56 21.55 3.81
C PHE A 283 3.91 22.01 4.33
N ARG A 284 4.17 21.81 5.63
CA ARG A 284 5.44 22.11 6.30
C ARG A 284 6.07 20.82 6.82
N SER A 285 7.38 20.70 6.65
CA SER A 285 8.13 19.54 7.11
C SER A 285 8.18 19.47 8.65
N LEU A 286 7.95 18.27 9.19
CA LEU A 286 8.21 17.88 10.57
C LEU A 286 9.57 17.15 10.71
N GLY A 287 10.37 17.13 9.64
CA GLY A 287 11.71 16.57 9.61
C GLY A 287 11.84 15.29 8.79
N LYS A 288 13.09 14.97 8.47
CA LYS A 288 13.50 13.76 7.75
C LYS A 288 13.98 12.68 8.70
N GLN A 289 13.74 11.42 8.35
CA GLN A 289 14.27 10.26 9.06
C GLN A 289 14.63 9.16 8.08
N VAL A 290 15.80 8.54 8.27
CA VAL A 290 16.10 7.25 7.65
C VAL A 290 15.50 6.16 8.54
N ALA A 291 14.64 5.33 7.98
CA ALA A 291 14.00 4.25 8.72
C ALA A 291 15.04 3.20 9.11
N THR A 292 15.19 2.93 10.41
CA THR A 292 16.02 1.82 10.92
C THR A 292 15.21 0.56 11.21
N ASP A 293 13.88 0.67 11.13
CA ASP A 293 12.89 -0.37 11.39
C ASP A 293 11.70 -0.16 10.45
N THR A 294 10.72 -1.04 10.55
CA THR A 294 9.45 -1.10 9.82
C THR A 294 8.42 -0.05 10.24
N VAL A 295 8.83 0.91 11.09
CA VAL A 295 7.99 1.96 11.65
C VAL A 295 8.78 3.25 11.82
N LEU A 296 8.10 4.39 11.74
CA LEU A 296 8.66 5.72 12.03
C LEU A 296 7.93 6.36 13.21
N TYR A 297 8.65 7.17 13.98
CA TYR A 297 8.10 7.94 15.09
C TYR A 297 8.37 9.44 14.89
N TYR A 298 7.30 10.23 14.83
CA TYR A 298 7.38 11.68 14.71
C TYR A 298 6.63 12.36 15.86
N ASN A 299 7.10 13.53 16.28
CA ASN A 299 6.32 14.42 17.14
C ASN A 299 5.43 15.28 16.24
N ALA A 300 4.12 15.11 16.36
CA ALA A 300 3.16 15.75 15.47
C ALA A 300 1.98 16.37 16.25
N PRO A 301 1.42 17.50 15.77
CA PRO A 301 0.23 18.11 16.36
C PRO A 301 -1.01 17.20 16.20
N SER A 302 -1.98 17.32 17.08
CA SER A 302 -3.31 16.70 16.85
C SER A 302 -4.17 17.54 15.90
N ASN A 303 -5.27 16.98 15.40
CA ASN A 303 -6.23 17.69 14.53
C ASN A 303 -5.59 18.30 13.26
N ALA A 304 -4.70 17.54 12.62
CA ALA A 304 -3.91 18.00 11.48
C ALA A 304 -3.96 16.98 10.34
N LEU A 305 -3.76 17.51 9.12
CA LEU A 305 -3.60 16.72 7.91
C LEU A 305 -2.12 16.47 7.65
N PHE A 306 -1.75 15.22 7.43
CA PHE A 306 -0.37 14.79 7.23
C PHE A 306 -0.14 14.21 5.85
N TRP A 307 1.11 14.27 5.40
CA TRP A 307 1.58 13.60 4.19
C TRP A 307 2.98 13.05 4.45
N LEU A 308 3.12 11.71 4.45
CA LEU A 308 4.42 11.05 4.60
C LEU A 308 4.99 10.75 3.23
N ARG A 309 6.16 11.32 2.93
CA ARG A 309 6.86 11.10 1.67
C ARG A 309 8.01 10.12 1.85
N ASN A 310 8.20 9.22 0.88
CA ASN A 310 9.41 8.41 0.76
C ASN A 310 10.33 9.08 -0.27
N LEU A 311 11.52 9.49 0.18
CA LEU A 311 12.51 10.20 -0.64
C LEU A 311 13.47 9.23 -1.36
N SER A 312 13.39 7.93 -1.06
CA SER A 312 14.23 6.88 -1.63
C SER A 312 13.53 6.08 -2.74
N GLY A 313 12.21 5.91 -2.69
CA GLY A 313 11.49 5.13 -3.72
C GLY A 313 9.97 5.13 -3.63
N GLY A 314 9.36 4.67 -4.73
CA GLY A 314 7.90 4.61 -4.90
C GLY A 314 7.26 5.99 -5.14
N SER A 315 6.06 6.00 -5.71
CA SER A 315 5.31 7.24 -6.02
C SER A 315 3.90 7.28 -5.44
N GLU A 316 3.42 6.15 -4.89
CA GLU A 316 2.13 6.10 -4.20
C GLU A 316 2.24 6.70 -2.79
N GLU A 317 1.74 7.91 -2.61
CA GLU A 317 1.68 8.58 -1.30
C GLU A 317 0.27 9.13 -1.08
N ARG A 318 -0.20 9.14 0.17
CA ARG A 318 -1.56 9.60 0.47
C ARG A 318 -1.57 10.46 1.72
N ILE A 319 -2.42 11.49 1.70
CA ILE A 319 -2.69 12.27 2.89
C ILE A 319 -3.45 11.44 3.93
N PHE A 320 -3.24 11.74 5.20
CA PHE A 320 -3.89 11.05 6.30
C PHE A 320 -4.08 11.97 7.50
N THR A 321 -5.08 11.66 8.33
CA THR A 321 -5.16 12.13 9.72
C THR A 321 -4.64 11.06 10.67
N TYR A 322 -4.27 11.44 11.89
CA TYR A 322 -3.84 10.49 12.91
C TYR A 322 -4.86 10.46 14.05
N GLU A 323 -5.66 9.41 14.10
CA GLU A 323 -6.82 9.29 14.99
C GLU A 323 -6.73 7.99 15.78
N ASN A 324 -6.96 8.07 17.11
CA ASN A 324 -6.99 6.89 17.99
C ASN A 324 -5.75 5.98 17.85
N GLY A 325 -4.57 6.58 17.64
CA GLY A 325 -3.31 5.85 17.48
C GLY A 325 -3.08 5.21 16.10
N LYS A 326 -3.85 5.60 15.08
CA LYS A 326 -3.78 5.02 13.72
C LYS A 326 -3.80 6.09 12.64
N GLN A 327 -3.19 5.75 11.49
CA GLN A 327 -3.32 6.53 10.26
C GLN A 327 -4.70 6.28 9.64
N VAL A 328 -5.44 7.35 9.34
CA VAL A 328 -6.73 7.34 8.63
C VAL A 328 -6.55 8.07 7.31
N TRP A 329 -6.80 7.37 6.20
CA TRP A 329 -6.43 7.79 4.85
C TRP A 329 -7.56 8.55 4.14
N TRP A 330 -7.21 9.59 3.39
CA TRP A 330 -8.17 10.46 2.69
C TRP A 330 -7.85 10.64 1.22
#